data_AF-A0A9C8WTT8-F1
#
_entry.id   AF-A0A9C8WTT8-F1
#
_cell.length_a   1.000
_cell.length_b   1.000
_cell.length_c   1.000
_cell.angle_alpha   90.00
_cell.angle_beta   90.00
_cell.angle_gamma   90.00
#
_symmetry.space_group_name_H-M   'P 1'
#
loop_
_entity.id
_entity.type
_entity.pdbx_description
1 polymer ?
#
loop_
_entity_poly.entity_id
_entity_poly.type
_entity_poly.pdbx_seq_one_letter_code
_entity_poly.pdbx_strand_id
1 'polypeptide(L)'
;MNVFRPLPLQLFILFAFSGLLLSGPGPAMAALDPITLTSEIDGLNQQGSDLVDSINSTILTPFTAAGRLAALETDMIDYSNNVFAVYDNILGAAGSTMSLDNDLLTSLQDLSSTMAALSQGTMGLSSQLAAIAGSGMDSSFSSMLRLSDDIGVMANRILEMADKILLMADNIGLMADRILETQVIQNNNIELVINASLQTQRNMLALIQLYSL
;
A
#
# COMPACT_ATOMS: atom_id res chain seq x y z
N MET A 1 22.47 75.23 -25.79
CA MET A 1 23.14 74.60 -24.64
C MET A 1 22.06 74.02 -23.75
N ASN A 2 21.79 72.71 -23.86
CA ASN A 2 21.04 71.94 -22.87
C ASN A 2 21.41 70.47 -23.08
N VAL A 3 21.96 69.87 -22.03
CA VAL A 3 22.59 68.55 -21.99
C VAL A 3 21.51 67.51 -21.75
N PHE A 4 21.35 66.59 -22.69
CA PHE A 4 20.51 65.39 -22.55
C PHE A 4 21.28 64.38 -21.69
N ARG A 5 20.73 63.97 -20.53
CA ARG A 5 21.27 62.86 -19.73
C ARG A 5 20.50 61.57 -20.07
N PRO A 6 21.16 60.42 -20.31
CA PRO A 6 20.48 59.15 -20.50
C PRO A 6 20.08 58.51 -19.15
N LEU A 7 18.90 57.90 -19.09
CA LEU A 7 18.45 57.04 -17.98
C LEU A 7 18.89 55.58 -18.20
N PRO A 8 19.16 54.80 -17.13
CA PRO A 8 19.68 53.44 -17.24
C PRO A 8 18.60 52.39 -17.53
N LEU A 9 19.03 51.38 -18.28
CA LEU A 9 18.32 50.16 -18.66
C LEU A 9 18.06 49.27 -17.42
N GLN A 10 16.80 49.02 -17.08
CA GLN A 10 16.39 47.89 -16.23
C GLN A 10 15.26 47.10 -16.91
N LEU A 11 15.69 46.02 -17.56
CA LEU A 11 15.06 44.69 -17.63
C LEU A 11 13.52 44.62 -17.53
N PHE A 12 12.84 44.68 -18.68
CA PHE A 12 11.47 44.20 -18.83
C PHE A 12 11.52 42.73 -19.29
N ILE A 13 11.25 41.78 -18.39
CA ILE A 13 10.90 40.40 -18.77
C ILE A 13 9.38 40.28 -18.67
N LEU A 14 8.74 40.20 -19.83
CA LEU A 14 7.32 39.92 -20.00
C LEU A 14 7.16 38.39 -20.08
N PHE A 15 6.80 37.73 -18.99
CA PHE A 15 6.34 36.34 -19.05
C PHE A 15 4.84 36.32 -19.36
N ALA A 16 4.51 35.76 -20.52
CA ALA A 16 3.18 35.49 -20.98
C ALA A 16 2.66 34.14 -20.43
N PHE A 17 1.33 34.00 -20.50
CA PHE A 17 0.57 32.74 -20.45
C PHE A 17 0.14 32.21 -19.07
N SER A 18 -0.73 32.96 -18.39
CA SER A 18 -1.73 32.38 -17.48
C SER A 18 -2.82 31.68 -18.29
N GLY A 19 -2.63 30.39 -18.55
CA GLY A 19 -3.60 29.49 -19.17
C GLY A 19 -3.83 28.27 -18.28
N LEU A 20 -4.73 28.41 -17.32
CA LEU A 20 -5.68 27.39 -16.86
C LEU A 20 -5.20 25.91 -16.81
N LEU A 21 -4.58 25.49 -15.70
CA LEU A 21 -4.67 24.11 -15.22
C LEU A 21 -5.58 24.08 -14.00
N LEU A 22 -6.89 24.06 -14.27
CA LEU A 22 -7.89 23.55 -13.35
C LEU A 22 -7.75 22.02 -13.28
N SER A 23 -6.82 21.55 -12.48
CA SER A 23 -6.97 20.28 -11.79
C SER A 23 -6.70 20.61 -10.33
N GLY A 24 -7.76 20.94 -9.58
CA GLY A 24 -7.64 20.97 -8.14
C GLY A 24 -7.03 19.65 -7.70
N PRO A 25 -6.09 19.63 -6.73
CA PRO A 25 -5.72 18.38 -6.12
C PRO A 25 -7.03 17.81 -5.57
N GLY A 26 -7.54 16.74 -6.19
CA GLY A 26 -8.41 15.83 -5.46
C GLY A 26 -7.68 15.52 -4.15
N PRO A 27 -8.40 15.32 -3.03
CA PRO A 27 -7.76 14.96 -1.78
C PRO A 27 -6.76 13.86 -2.11
N ALA A 28 -5.47 14.14 -1.93
CA ALA A 28 -4.44 13.16 -2.13
C ALA A 28 -4.85 12.01 -1.22
N MET A 29 -5.32 10.92 -1.80
CA MET A 29 -5.52 9.69 -1.05
C MET A 29 -4.18 9.46 -0.37
N ALA A 30 -4.18 9.34 0.95
CA ALA A 30 -2.95 9.15 1.70
C ALA A 30 -2.24 7.94 1.06
N ALA A 31 -1.07 8.20 0.47
CA ALA A 31 -0.29 7.13 -0.12
C ALA A 31 0.05 6.16 1.02
N LEU A 32 -0.24 4.89 0.80
CA LEU A 32 0.09 3.86 1.76
C LEU A 32 1.62 3.74 1.78
N ASP A 33 2.22 3.98 2.95
CA ASP A 33 3.66 3.90 3.13
C ASP A 33 4.07 2.43 3.27
N PRO A 34 4.94 1.89 2.39
CA PRO A 34 5.37 0.49 2.47
C PRO A 34 5.99 0.15 3.82
N ILE A 35 6.74 1.06 4.43
CA ILE A 35 7.42 0.81 5.71
C ILE A 35 6.40 0.66 6.83
N THR A 36 5.43 1.58 6.90
CA THR A 36 4.35 1.51 7.87
C THR A 36 3.50 0.26 7.67
N LEU A 37 3.13 -0.07 6.42
CA LEU A 37 2.35 -1.28 6.13
C LEU A 37 3.10 -2.56 6.53
N THR A 38 4.37 -2.68 6.21
CA THR A 38 5.21 -3.83 6.62
C THR A 38 5.23 -3.95 8.14
N SER A 39 5.44 -2.84 8.86
CA SER A 39 5.41 -2.84 10.33
C SER A 39 4.04 -3.23 10.91
N GLU A 40 2.94 -2.82 10.27
CA GLU A 40 1.58 -3.20 10.68
C GLU A 40 1.34 -4.70 10.50
N ILE A 41 1.76 -5.26 9.35
CA ILE A 41 1.65 -6.69 9.07
C ILE A 41 2.56 -7.51 9.99
N ASP A 42 3.77 -7.04 10.29
CA ASP A 42 4.66 -7.69 11.26
C ASP A 42 4.04 -7.72 12.66
N GLY A 43 3.35 -6.64 13.05
CA GLY A 43 2.56 -6.60 14.28
C GLY A 43 1.45 -7.65 14.30
N LEU A 44 0.73 -7.81 13.18
CA LEU A 44 -0.26 -8.89 13.02
C LEU A 44 0.37 -10.28 13.08
N ASN A 45 1.53 -10.47 12.46
CA ASN A 45 2.25 -11.76 12.49
C ASN A 45 2.64 -12.13 13.91
N GLN A 46 3.16 -11.17 14.68
CA GLN A 46 3.50 -11.40 16.08
C GLN A 46 2.26 -11.74 16.91
N GLN A 47 1.19 -10.95 16.80
CA GLN A 47 -0.04 -11.21 17.55
C GLN A 47 -0.67 -12.57 17.18
N GLY A 48 -0.68 -12.91 15.89
CA GLY A 48 -1.19 -14.18 15.42
C GLY A 48 -0.32 -15.36 15.89
N SER A 49 1.01 -15.21 15.91
CA SER A 49 1.93 -16.21 16.48
C SER A 49 1.67 -16.41 17.98
N ASP A 50 1.48 -15.33 18.74
CA ASP A 50 1.17 -15.41 20.17
C ASP A 50 -0.18 -16.13 20.40
N LEU A 51 -1.17 -15.89 19.54
CA LEU A 51 -2.46 -16.59 19.58
C LEU A 51 -2.33 -18.07 19.21
N VAL A 52 -1.52 -18.42 18.21
CA VAL A 52 -1.19 -19.81 17.87
C VAL A 52 -0.56 -20.52 19.06
N ASP A 53 0.37 -19.87 19.77
CA ASP A 53 0.99 -20.42 20.97
C ASP A 53 -0.02 -20.60 22.12
N SER A 54 -0.93 -19.64 22.29
CA SER A 54 -2.05 -19.74 23.25
C SER A 54 -2.96 -20.93 22.94
N ILE A 55 -3.31 -21.13 21.66
CA ILE A 55 -4.11 -22.26 21.19
C ILE A 55 -3.37 -23.59 21.43
N ASN A 56 -2.10 -23.68 21.04
CA ASN A 56 -1.31 -24.91 21.14
C ASN A 56 -1.00 -25.30 22.59
N SER A 57 -0.90 -24.33 23.50
CA SER A 57 -0.70 -24.57 24.93
C SER A 57 -2.00 -24.85 25.69
N THR A 58 -3.16 -24.63 25.06
CA THR A 58 -4.47 -24.86 25.68
C THR A 58 -4.79 -26.35 25.75
N ILE A 59 -5.04 -26.81 26.99
CA ILE A 59 -5.51 -28.17 27.28
C ILE A 59 -6.97 -28.09 27.73
N LEU A 60 -7.85 -28.75 26.98
CA LEU A 60 -9.27 -28.80 27.31
C LEU A 60 -9.59 -29.95 28.28
N THR A 61 -10.37 -29.65 29.30
CA THR A 61 -10.95 -30.64 30.21
C THR A 61 -12.46 -30.41 30.32
N PRO A 62 -13.27 -31.41 30.73
CA PRO A 62 -14.72 -31.24 30.85
C PRO A 62 -15.17 -30.05 31.72
N PHE A 63 -14.35 -29.64 32.69
CA PHE A 63 -14.66 -28.55 33.61
C PHE A 63 -14.12 -27.19 33.18
N THR A 64 -13.13 -27.16 32.29
CA THR A 64 -12.42 -25.92 31.90
C THR A 64 -12.65 -25.52 30.45
N ALA A 65 -13.22 -26.40 29.62
CA ALA A 65 -13.36 -26.17 28.18
C ALA A 65 -14.11 -24.87 27.87
N ALA A 66 -15.27 -24.64 28.46
CA ALA A 66 -16.07 -23.42 28.19
C ALA A 66 -15.29 -22.13 28.52
N GLY A 67 -14.62 -22.07 29.66
CA GLY A 67 -13.85 -20.88 30.06
C GLY A 67 -12.60 -20.65 29.20
N ARG A 68 -11.89 -21.71 28.83
CA ARG A 68 -10.70 -21.61 27.97
C ARG A 68 -11.05 -21.20 26.55
N LEU A 69 -12.13 -21.76 26.00
CA LEU A 69 -12.58 -21.41 24.65
C LEU A 69 -13.17 -20.01 24.57
N ALA A 70 -13.85 -19.53 25.61
CA ALA A 70 -14.32 -18.14 25.66
C ALA A 70 -13.16 -17.13 25.73
N ALA A 71 -12.07 -17.47 26.43
CA ALA A 71 -10.87 -16.64 26.44
C ALA A 71 -10.22 -16.59 25.05
N LEU A 72 -10.03 -17.75 24.40
CA LEU A 72 -9.50 -17.82 23.05
C LEU A 72 -10.39 -17.10 22.02
N GLU A 73 -11.72 -17.16 22.18
CA GLU A 73 -12.66 -16.40 21.36
C GLU A 73 -12.43 -14.89 21.49
N THR A 74 -12.16 -14.41 22.71
CA THR A 74 -11.86 -12.98 22.95
C THR A 74 -10.55 -12.59 22.26
N ASP A 75 -9.49 -13.38 22.44
CA ASP A 75 -8.19 -13.13 21.82
C ASP A 75 -8.28 -13.17 20.28
N MET A 76 -9.10 -14.07 19.72
CA MET A 76 -9.33 -14.18 18.28
C MET A 76 -10.13 -13.00 17.72
N ILE A 77 -11.12 -12.50 18.46
CA ILE A 77 -11.86 -11.27 18.08
C ILE A 77 -10.91 -10.07 18.06
N ASP A 78 -10.05 -9.92 19.07
CA ASP A 78 -9.07 -8.84 19.12
C ASP A 78 -8.08 -8.91 17.96
N TYR A 79 -7.60 -10.12 17.62
CA TYR A 79 -6.76 -10.33 16.44
C TYR A 79 -7.50 -9.98 15.13
N SER A 80 -8.75 -10.43 14.98
CA SER A 80 -9.59 -10.15 13.82
C SER A 80 -9.84 -8.65 13.62
N ASN A 81 -10.09 -7.91 14.71
CA ASN A 81 -10.23 -6.46 14.67
C ASN A 81 -8.96 -5.76 14.15
N ASN A 82 -7.78 -6.24 14.55
CA ASN A 82 -6.52 -5.68 14.05
C ASN A 82 -6.29 -6.03 12.58
N VAL A 83 -6.65 -7.25 12.13
CA VAL A 83 -6.65 -7.61 10.70
C VAL A 83 -7.56 -6.67 9.89
N PHE A 84 -8.74 -6.34 10.44
CA PHE A 84 -9.66 -5.41 9.78
C PHE A 84 -9.13 -3.97 9.75
N ALA A 85 -8.44 -3.52 10.79
CA ALA A 85 -7.81 -2.21 10.80
C ALA A 85 -6.77 -2.07 9.67
N VAL A 86 -5.90 -3.07 9.50
CA VAL A 86 -4.90 -3.08 8.41
C VAL A 86 -5.59 -3.19 7.04
N TYR A 87 -6.64 -4.01 6.92
CA TYR A 87 -7.44 -4.05 5.69
C TYR A 87 -8.03 -2.68 5.35
N ASP A 88 -8.59 -1.98 6.33
CA ASP A 88 -9.23 -0.69 6.09
C ASP A 88 -8.21 0.37 5.69
N ASN A 89 -6.98 0.31 6.24
CA ASN A 89 -5.85 1.12 5.77
C ASN A 89 -5.53 0.86 4.29
N ILE A 90 -5.43 -0.41 3.89
CA ILE A 90 -5.18 -0.80 2.49
C ILE A 90 -6.36 -0.38 1.58
N LEU A 91 -7.60 -0.54 2.04
CA LEU A 91 -8.78 -0.11 1.29
C LEU A 91 -8.81 1.42 1.10
N GLY A 92 -8.46 2.18 2.14
CA GLY A 92 -8.38 3.65 2.08
C GLY A 92 -7.34 4.14 1.07
N ALA A 93 -6.34 3.32 0.77
CA ALA A 93 -5.31 3.60 -0.21
C ALA A 93 -5.51 2.89 -1.56
N ALA A 94 -6.62 2.16 -1.75
CA ALA A 94 -6.93 1.43 -2.97
C ALA A 94 -7.10 2.40 -4.15
N GLY A 95 -6.03 2.59 -4.93
CA GLY A 95 -5.92 3.62 -5.97
C GLY A 95 -4.58 4.36 -5.98
N SER A 96 -3.79 4.19 -4.93
CA SER A 96 -2.39 4.63 -4.90
C SER A 96 -1.46 3.61 -5.56
N THR A 97 -0.20 4.00 -5.76
CA THR A 97 0.89 3.11 -6.20
C THR A 97 1.77 2.78 -5.01
N MET A 98 2.12 1.51 -4.84
CA MET A 98 3.00 1.04 -3.78
C MET A 98 4.04 0.08 -4.35
N SER A 99 5.31 0.30 -4.02
CA SER A 99 6.37 -0.64 -4.38
C SER A 99 6.31 -1.84 -3.44
N LEU A 100 6.22 -3.03 -4.01
CA LEU A 100 6.40 -4.27 -3.27
C LEU A 100 7.90 -4.50 -3.07
N ASP A 101 8.35 -4.52 -1.83
CA ASP A 101 9.68 -4.98 -1.48
C ASP A 101 9.64 -6.42 -0.95
N ASN A 102 10.83 -6.99 -0.74
CA ASN A 102 10.96 -8.37 -0.29
C ASN A 102 10.49 -8.55 1.17
N ASP A 103 10.57 -7.51 1.98
CA ASP A 103 10.21 -7.56 3.40
C ASP A 103 8.68 -7.63 3.52
N LEU A 104 7.95 -6.77 2.83
CA LEU A 104 6.49 -6.80 2.76
C LEU A 104 5.96 -8.13 2.22
N LEU A 105 6.59 -8.69 1.17
CA LEU A 105 6.22 -10.00 0.64
C LEU A 105 6.45 -11.13 1.65
N THR A 106 7.54 -11.05 2.42
CA THR A 106 7.83 -12.01 3.50
C THR A 106 6.80 -11.88 4.62
N SER A 107 6.49 -10.66 5.06
CA SER A 107 5.48 -10.40 6.09
C SER A 107 4.09 -10.87 5.67
N LEU A 108 3.70 -10.70 4.40
CA LEU A 108 2.44 -11.23 3.86
C LEU A 108 2.41 -12.76 3.81
N GLN A 109 3.53 -13.38 3.47
CA GLN A 109 3.66 -14.85 3.50
C GLN A 109 3.56 -15.38 4.93
N ASP A 110 4.19 -14.72 5.89
CA ASP A 110 4.13 -15.07 7.30
C ASP A 110 2.70 -14.89 7.85
N LEU A 111 1.96 -13.90 7.39
CA LEU A 111 0.54 -13.70 7.75
C LEU A 111 -0.33 -14.87 7.27
N SER A 112 -0.12 -15.30 6.02
CA SER A 112 -0.80 -16.48 5.47
C SER A 112 -0.44 -17.76 6.23
N SER A 113 0.85 -17.94 6.56
CA SER A 113 1.34 -19.07 7.36
C SER A 113 0.70 -19.09 8.77
N THR A 114 0.65 -17.93 9.42
CA THR A 114 0.03 -17.75 10.74
C THR A 114 -1.46 -18.08 10.71
N MET A 115 -2.18 -17.65 9.67
CA MET A 115 -3.59 -17.98 9.46
C MET A 115 -3.81 -19.51 9.31
N ALA A 116 -2.92 -20.18 8.57
CA ALA A 116 -2.95 -21.64 8.42
C ALA A 116 -2.63 -22.35 9.75
N ALA A 117 -1.73 -21.80 10.57
CA ALA A 117 -1.41 -22.33 11.89
C ALA A 117 -2.58 -22.16 12.88
N LEU A 118 -3.28 -21.01 12.86
CA LEU A 118 -4.51 -20.80 13.65
C LEU A 118 -5.59 -21.81 13.28
N SER A 119 -5.80 -22.06 11.98
CA SER A 119 -6.73 -23.09 11.51
C SER A 119 -6.37 -24.49 12.03
N GLN A 120 -5.09 -24.86 11.96
CA GLN A 120 -4.59 -26.14 12.49
C GLN A 120 -4.74 -26.24 14.01
N GLY A 121 -4.43 -25.18 14.74
CA GLY A 121 -4.61 -25.12 16.19
C GLY A 121 -6.08 -25.30 16.60
N THR A 122 -7.00 -24.61 15.93
CA THR A 122 -8.45 -24.75 16.17
C THR A 122 -8.96 -26.14 15.82
N MET A 123 -8.44 -26.78 14.77
CA MET A 123 -8.71 -28.21 14.50
C MET A 123 -8.18 -29.12 15.61
N GLY A 124 -7.02 -28.81 16.18
CA GLY A 124 -6.49 -29.51 17.35
C GLY A 124 -7.42 -29.40 18.56
N LEU A 125 -7.90 -28.20 18.86
CA LEU A 125 -8.84 -27.96 19.96
C LEU A 125 -10.21 -28.61 19.71
N SER A 126 -10.70 -28.64 18.46
CA SER A 126 -11.95 -29.32 18.13
C SER A 126 -11.85 -30.83 18.34
N SER A 127 -10.72 -31.44 18.00
CA SER A 127 -10.42 -32.84 18.33
C SER A 127 -10.35 -33.08 19.83
N GLN A 128 -9.69 -32.19 20.59
CA GLN A 128 -9.67 -32.28 22.05
C GLN A 128 -11.09 -32.19 22.63
N LEU A 129 -11.90 -31.25 22.14
CA LEU A 129 -13.28 -31.05 22.58
C LEU A 129 -14.16 -32.27 22.28
N ALA A 130 -14.00 -32.89 21.11
CA ALA A 130 -14.69 -34.13 20.75
C ALA A 130 -14.32 -35.29 21.68
N ALA A 131 -13.06 -35.38 22.11
CA ALA A 131 -12.60 -36.43 23.02
C ALA A 131 -13.15 -36.31 24.45
N ILE A 132 -13.49 -35.09 24.88
CA ILE A 132 -14.05 -34.81 26.20
C ILE A 132 -15.58 -34.58 26.18
N ALA A 133 -16.22 -34.79 25.03
CA ALA A 133 -17.62 -34.44 24.78
C ALA A 133 -18.58 -35.07 25.80
N GLY A 134 -19.47 -34.25 26.36
CA GLY A 134 -20.47 -34.66 27.34
C GLY A 134 -21.66 -33.70 27.41
N SER A 135 -22.64 -33.98 28.28
CA SER A 135 -23.80 -33.11 28.49
C SER A 135 -23.38 -31.74 29.07
N GLY A 136 -23.81 -30.65 28.45
CA GLY A 136 -23.51 -29.28 28.90
C GLY A 136 -22.36 -28.57 28.18
N MET A 137 -21.93 -29.07 27.02
CA MET A 137 -20.86 -28.49 26.20
C MET A 137 -21.32 -27.56 25.07
N ASP A 138 -22.59 -27.18 25.05
CA ASP A 138 -23.18 -26.35 23.99
C ASP A 138 -22.43 -25.02 23.82
N SER A 139 -21.99 -24.41 24.92
CA SER A 139 -21.18 -23.18 24.89
C SER A 139 -19.80 -23.41 24.28
N SER A 140 -19.14 -24.54 24.59
CA SER A 140 -17.84 -24.89 24.01
C SER A 140 -17.93 -25.15 22.50
N PHE A 141 -18.98 -25.85 22.04
CA PHE A 141 -19.22 -26.03 20.61
C PHE A 141 -19.56 -24.71 19.92
N SER A 142 -20.34 -23.84 20.56
CA SER A 142 -20.61 -22.50 20.05
C SER A 142 -19.34 -21.67 19.89
N SER A 143 -18.45 -21.65 20.89
CA SER A 143 -17.17 -20.94 20.77
C SER A 143 -16.28 -21.53 19.68
N MET A 144 -16.25 -22.86 19.49
CA MET A 144 -15.53 -23.48 18.37
C MET A 144 -16.03 -23.05 17.00
N LEU A 145 -17.35 -22.99 16.83
CA LEU A 145 -17.94 -22.53 15.58
C LEU A 145 -17.62 -21.06 15.31
N ARG A 146 -17.63 -20.22 16.35
CA ARG A 146 -17.26 -18.80 16.23
C ARG A 146 -15.78 -18.62 15.89
N LEU A 147 -14.88 -19.33 16.59
CA LEU A 147 -13.45 -19.33 16.26
C LEU A 147 -13.22 -19.73 14.79
N SER A 148 -13.92 -20.76 14.30
CA SER A 148 -13.83 -21.17 12.91
C SER A 148 -14.39 -20.14 11.93
N ASP A 149 -15.47 -19.44 12.29
CA ASP A 149 -16.08 -18.40 11.47
C ASP A 149 -15.16 -17.17 11.38
N ASP A 150 -14.63 -16.73 12.51
CA ASP A 150 -13.68 -15.61 12.59
C ASP A 150 -12.43 -15.88 11.74
N ILE A 151 -11.89 -17.11 11.80
CA ILE A 151 -10.80 -17.58 10.91
C ILE A 151 -11.20 -17.45 9.44
N GLY A 152 -12.41 -17.87 9.08
CA GLY A 152 -12.91 -17.78 7.70
C GLY A 152 -13.04 -16.34 7.20
N VAL A 153 -13.57 -15.45 8.04
CA VAL A 153 -13.72 -14.02 7.71
C VAL A 153 -12.35 -13.36 7.57
N MET A 154 -11.41 -13.61 8.49
CA MET A 154 -10.04 -13.12 8.39
C MET A 154 -9.34 -13.61 7.12
N ALA A 155 -9.47 -14.89 6.78
CA ALA A 155 -8.88 -15.46 5.56
C ALA A 155 -9.39 -14.75 4.30
N ASN A 156 -10.70 -14.52 4.17
CA ASN A 156 -11.27 -13.75 3.06
C ASN A 156 -10.68 -12.34 3.01
N ARG A 157 -10.54 -11.69 4.18
CA ARG A 157 -10.03 -10.33 4.24
C ARG A 157 -8.56 -10.23 3.86
N ILE A 158 -7.74 -11.20 4.27
CA ILE A 158 -6.33 -11.31 3.88
C ILE A 158 -6.20 -11.52 2.37
N LEU A 159 -7.05 -12.34 1.75
CA LEU A 159 -7.07 -12.51 0.29
C LEU A 159 -7.41 -11.20 -0.43
N GLU A 160 -8.43 -10.48 0.04
CA GLU A 160 -8.77 -9.18 -0.53
C GLU A 160 -7.64 -8.13 -0.32
N MET A 161 -6.91 -8.18 0.79
CA MET A 161 -5.72 -7.34 1.00
C MET A 161 -4.64 -7.65 -0.04
N ALA A 162 -4.35 -8.93 -0.25
CA ALA A 162 -3.36 -9.38 -1.22
C ALA A 162 -3.71 -8.93 -2.65
N ASP A 163 -4.97 -9.06 -3.06
CA ASP A 163 -5.44 -8.62 -4.37
C ASP A 163 -5.25 -7.11 -4.59
N LYS A 164 -5.57 -6.29 -3.58
CA LYS A 164 -5.40 -4.83 -3.66
C LYS A 164 -3.94 -4.43 -3.70
N ILE A 165 -3.10 -5.08 -2.90
CA ILE A 165 -1.65 -4.83 -2.92
C ILE A 165 -1.09 -5.16 -4.30
N LEU A 166 -1.52 -6.26 -4.91
CA LEU A 166 -1.11 -6.64 -6.26
C LEU A 166 -1.57 -5.62 -7.31
N LEU A 167 -2.80 -5.11 -7.20
CA LEU A 167 -3.30 -4.03 -8.08
C LEU A 167 -2.48 -2.73 -7.92
N MET A 168 -2.11 -2.36 -6.68
CA MET A 168 -1.25 -1.20 -6.43
C MET A 168 0.15 -1.37 -7.02
N ALA A 169 0.66 -2.61 -7.07
CA ALA A 169 1.93 -2.94 -7.72
C ALA A 169 1.82 -2.88 -9.26
N ASP A 170 0.72 -3.34 -9.85
CA ASP A 170 0.48 -3.24 -11.30
C ASP A 170 0.40 -1.79 -11.77
N ASN A 171 -0.19 -0.91 -10.96
CA ASN A 171 -0.22 0.53 -11.23
C ASN A 171 1.18 1.14 -11.33
N ILE A 172 2.19 0.59 -10.64
CA ILE A 172 3.60 1.00 -10.83
C ILE A 172 4.09 0.63 -12.23
N GLY A 173 3.79 -0.57 -12.73
CA GLY A 173 4.14 -0.96 -14.09
C GLY A 173 3.58 0.02 -15.12
N LEU A 174 2.30 0.37 -15.00
CA LEU A 174 1.66 1.36 -15.89
C LEU A 174 2.26 2.77 -15.74
N MET A 175 2.62 3.20 -14.53
CA MET A 175 3.29 4.48 -14.33
C MET A 175 4.72 4.47 -14.90
N ALA A 176 5.45 3.35 -14.80
CA ALA A 176 6.77 3.20 -15.39
C ALA A 176 6.72 3.33 -16.92
N ASP A 177 5.72 2.72 -17.56
CA ASP A 177 5.50 2.87 -19.01
C ASP A 177 5.21 4.33 -19.40
N ARG A 178 4.36 5.03 -18.65
CA ARG A 178 4.09 6.46 -18.86
C ARG A 178 5.33 7.32 -18.64
N ILE A 179 6.19 6.97 -17.68
CA ILE A 179 7.48 7.66 -17.46
C ILE A 179 8.37 7.48 -18.69
N LEU A 180 8.48 6.26 -19.24
CA LEU A 180 9.26 6.02 -20.45
C LEU A 180 8.68 6.77 -21.66
N GLU A 181 7.36 6.77 -21.84
CA GLU A 181 6.70 7.51 -22.91
C GLU A 181 6.94 9.01 -22.79
N THR A 182 6.80 9.56 -21.58
CA THR A 182 7.10 10.97 -21.32
C THR A 182 8.58 11.30 -21.52
N GLN A 183 9.51 10.40 -21.19
CA GLN A 183 10.93 10.55 -21.49
C GLN A 183 11.20 10.57 -23.01
N VAL A 184 10.54 9.71 -23.79
CA VAL A 184 10.64 9.72 -25.26
C VAL A 184 10.12 11.05 -25.82
N ILE A 185 8.96 11.52 -25.35
CA ILE A 185 8.39 12.81 -25.75
C ILE A 185 9.34 13.96 -25.36
N GLN A 186 9.93 13.93 -24.16
CA GLN A 186 10.88 14.95 -23.72
C GLN A 186 12.16 14.93 -24.55
N ASN A 187 12.70 13.76 -24.90
CA ASN A 187 13.86 13.63 -25.78
C ASN A 187 13.58 14.23 -27.17
N ASN A 188 12.40 13.97 -27.74
CA ASN A 188 11.99 14.57 -29.02
C ASN A 188 11.87 16.10 -28.93
N ASN A 189 11.33 16.62 -27.82
CA ASN A 189 11.24 18.07 -27.59
C ASN A 189 12.62 18.72 -27.45
N ILE A 190 13.57 18.04 -26.79
CA ILE A 190 14.96 18.50 -26.70
C ILE A 190 15.61 18.56 -28.10
N GLU A 191 15.41 17.55 -28.94
CA GLU A 191 15.92 17.53 -30.31
C GLU A 191 15.39 18.71 -31.15
N LEU A 192 14.08 19.00 -31.06
CA LEU A 192 13.47 20.13 -31.74
C LEU A 192 14.07 21.47 -31.31
N VAL A 193 14.28 21.66 -30.00
CA VAL A 193 14.92 22.87 -29.46
C VAL A 193 16.37 23.01 -29.93
N ILE A 194 17.13 21.91 -29.97
CA ILE A 194 18.50 21.89 -30.48
C ILE A 194 18.53 22.31 -31.96
N ASN A 195 17.65 21.73 -32.79
CA ASN A 195 17.57 22.05 -34.21
C ASN A 195 17.17 23.52 -34.45
N ALA A 196 16.20 24.04 -33.71
CA ALA A 196 15.81 25.45 -33.77
C ALA A 196 16.93 26.39 -33.34
N SER A 197 17.68 26.03 -32.29
CA SER A 197 18.85 26.78 -31.82
C SER A 197 19.96 26.80 -32.87
N LEU A 198 20.29 25.65 -33.46
CA LEU A 198 21.29 25.57 -34.54
C LEU A 198 20.88 26.39 -35.76
N GLN A 199 19.60 26.34 -36.15
CA GLN A 199 19.11 27.16 -37.26
C GLN A 199 19.19 28.65 -36.95
N THR A 200 18.89 29.05 -35.70
CA THR A 200 19.03 30.44 -35.25
C THR A 200 20.49 30.89 -35.30
N GLN A 201 21.43 30.05 -34.83
CA GLN A 201 22.87 30.33 -34.92
C GLN A 201 23.34 30.49 -36.37
N ARG A 202 22.88 29.63 -37.28
CA ARG A 202 23.16 29.76 -38.73
C ARG A 202 22.62 31.07 -39.31
N ASN A 203 21.39 31.43 -38.98
CA ASN A 203 20.79 32.69 -39.42
C ASN A 203 21.57 33.90 -38.89
N MET A 204 22.00 33.87 -37.63
CA MET A 204 22.84 34.91 -37.03
C MET A 204 24.20 35.04 -37.72
N LEU A 205 24.86 33.92 -38.01
CA LEU A 205 26.14 33.94 -38.76
C LEU A 205 25.96 34.49 -40.18
N ALA A 206 24.88 34.12 -40.86
CA ALA A 206 24.56 34.65 -42.18
C ALA A 206 24.30 36.17 -42.15
N LEU A 207 23.60 36.67 -41.13
CA LEU A 207 23.39 38.11 -40.91
C LEU A 207 24.72 38.82 -40.62
N ILE A 208 25.59 38.26 -39.78
CA ILE A 208 26.91 38.84 -39.50
C ILE A 208 27.74 38.94 -40.80
N GLN A 209 27.74 37.90 -41.63
CA GLN A 209 28.44 37.90 -42.92
C GLN A 209 27.87 38.94 -43.90
N LEU A 210 26.56 39.18 -43.88
CA LEU A 210 25.90 40.18 -44.72
C LEU A 210 26.24 41.62 -44.29
N TYR A 211 26.41 41.86 -42.98
CA TYR A 211 26.64 43.20 -42.40
C TYR A 211 28.10 43.47 -42.01
N SER A 212 29.03 42.52 -42.16
CA SER A 212 30.48 42.73 -41.93
C SER A 212 31.23 43.31 -43.13
N LEU A 213 30.57 44.16 -43.94
CA LEU A 213 31.18 44.98 -44.99
C LEU A 213 31.65 46.32 -44.42
#